data_AF-A0AA43IR64-F1
#
_entry.id   AF-A0AA43IR64-F1
#
_cell.length_a   1.000
_cell.length_b   1.000
_cell.length_c   1.000
_cell.angle_alpha   90.00
_cell.angle_beta   90.00
_cell.angle_gamma   90.00
#
_symmetry.space_group_name_H-M   'P 1'
#
loop_
_entity.id
_entity.type
_entity.pdbx_description
1 polymer ?
#
loop_
_entity_poly.entity_id
_entity_poly.type
_entity_poly.pdbx_seq_one_letter_code
_entity_poly.pdbx_strand_id
1 'polypeptide(L)'
;MEGSGGFFPFGGGDPEELLGALRAFAEKQAESVQETQREQFATLTLNTAVELTAAALGQIEVDGPPDAQALALRDAMRVLFPEAVALVSAARQGFMRQ
;
A
#
# COMPACT_ATOMS: atom_id res chain seq x y z
N MET A 1 0.07 -47.86 -30.57
CA MET A 1 0.65 -46.55 -30.93
C MET A 1 -0.51 -45.57 -31.08
N GLU A 2 -1.15 -45.21 -29.97
CA GLU A 2 -0.81 -44.02 -29.15
C GLU A 2 -0.97 -42.73 -29.95
N GLY A 3 -2.21 -42.24 -29.95
CA GLY A 3 -2.50 -40.84 -30.22
C GLY A 3 -2.45 -40.04 -28.92
N SER A 4 -2.13 -38.76 -29.04
CA SER A 4 -2.08 -37.73 -27.97
C SER A 4 -0.79 -37.66 -27.15
N GLY A 5 0.35 -37.55 -27.84
CA GLY A 5 1.49 -36.81 -27.31
C GLY A 5 1.18 -35.30 -27.35
N GLY A 6 0.73 -34.72 -26.24
CA GLY A 6 0.65 -33.27 -26.12
C GLY A 6 -0.37 -32.72 -25.13
N PHE A 7 -0.19 -32.94 -23.81
CA PHE A 7 -0.51 -31.94 -22.79
C PHE A 7 0.10 -32.34 -21.41
N PHE A 8 1.21 -31.70 -21.04
CA PHE A 8 1.64 -31.36 -19.67
C PHE A 8 2.41 -32.39 -18.78
N PRO A 9 3.41 -31.91 -18.00
CA PRO A 9 4.47 -32.73 -17.37
C PRO A 9 4.15 -33.37 -16.00
N PHE A 10 2.88 -33.52 -15.60
CA PHE A 10 2.53 -34.14 -14.32
C PHE A 10 1.59 -35.32 -14.52
N GLY A 11 2.18 -36.51 -14.65
CA GLY A 11 1.43 -37.76 -14.70
C GLY A 11 0.74 -38.06 -13.36
N GLY A 12 -0.53 -38.42 -13.43
CA GLY A 12 -1.16 -39.34 -12.47
C GLY A 12 -1.63 -38.78 -11.11
N GLY A 13 -1.98 -37.50 -10.99
CA GLY A 13 -2.68 -37.01 -9.79
C GLY A 13 -4.19 -37.17 -9.93
N ASP A 14 -4.84 -37.78 -8.94
CA ASP A 14 -6.30 -37.84 -8.89
C ASP A 14 -6.88 -36.41 -8.97
N PRO A 15 -7.94 -36.16 -9.75
CA PRO A 15 -8.51 -34.83 -9.93
C PRO A 15 -8.95 -34.18 -8.61
N GLU A 16 -9.33 -34.98 -7.61
CA GLU A 16 -9.64 -34.50 -6.26
C GLU A 16 -8.40 -33.97 -5.52
N GLU A 17 -7.23 -34.58 -5.68
CA GLU A 17 -5.97 -34.08 -5.10
C GLU A 17 -5.54 -32.77 -5.76
N LEU A 18 -5.72 -32.65 -7.07
CA LEU A 18 -5.40 -31.43 -7.80
C LEU A 18 -6.34 -30.27 -7.41
N LEU A 19 -7.63 -30.55 -7.23
CA LEU A 19 -8.60 -29.58 -6.72
C LEU A 19 -8.32 -29.21 -5.26
N GLY A 20 -7.93 -30.17 -4.42
CA GLY A 20 -7.49 -29.92 -3.05
C GLY A 20 -6.23 -29.05 -2.98
N ALA A 21 -5.24 -29.33 -3.83
CA ALA A 21 -4.01 -28.54 -3.94
C ALA A 21 -4.28 -27.13 -4.45
N LEU A 22 -5.17 -26.96 -5.45
CA LEU A 22 -5.59 -25.65 -5.94
C LEU A 22 -6.32 -24.85 -4.85
N ARG A 23 -7.16 -25.49 -4.04
CA ARG A 23 -7.85 -24.83 -2.92
C ARG A 23 -6.87 -24.39 -1.84
N ALA A 24 -5.95 -25.26 -1.43
CA ALA A 24 -4.91 -24.91 -0.44
C ALA A 24 -3.96 -23.83 -0.97
N PHE A 25 -3.66 -23.84 -2.26
CA PHE A 25 -2.89 -22.78 -2.93
C PHE A 25 -3.66 -21.46 -2.99
N ALA A 26 -4.96 -21.50 -3.29
CA ALA A 26 -5.83 -20.32 -3.32
C ALA A 26 -6.01 -19.70 -1.92
N GLU A 27 -6.12 -20.52 -0.87
CA GLU A 27 -6.19 -20.04 0.53
C GLU A 27 -4.89 -19.34 0.93
N LYS A 28 -3.72 -19.90 0.61
CA LYS A 28 -2.41 -19.28 0.85
C LYS A 28 -2.16 -18.02 0.00
N GLN A 29 -2.64 -18.01 -1.25
CA GLN A 29 -2.58 -16.81 -2.09
C GLN A 29 -3.51 -15.72 -1.58
N ALA A 30 -4.71 -16.06 -1.11
CA ALA A 30 -5.65 -15.07 -0.59
C ALA A 30 -5.05 -14.32 0.62
N GLU A 31 -4.30 -15.00 1.47
CA GLU A 31 -3.59 -14.40 2.60
C GLU A 31 -2.45 -13.47 2.13
N SER A 32 -1.59 -13.93 1.23
CA SER A 32 -0.46 -13.12 0.72
C SER A 32 -0.90 -11.92 -0.10
N VAL A 33 -2.01 -12.05 -0.85
CA VAL A 33 -2.62 -10.96 -1.60
C VAL A 33 -3.19 -9.89 -0.66
N GLN A 34 -3.82 -10.29 0.45
CA GLN A 34 -4.33 -9.33 1.44
C GLN A 34 -3.21 -8.57 2.15
N GLU A 35 -2.11 -9.23 2.50
CA GLU A 35 -0.96 -8.59 3.14
C GLU A 35 -0.27 -7.62 2.17
N THR A 36 -0.01 -8.04 0.94
CA THR A 36 0.58 -7.19 -0.11
C THR A 36 -0.28 -5.96 -0.39
N GLN A 37 -1.60 -6.13 -0.49
CA GLN A 37 -2.51 -5.00 -0.67
C GLN A 37 -2.45 -4.05 0.52
N ARG A 38 -2.43 -4.54 1.76
CA ARG A 38 -2.32 -3.68 2.95
C ARG A 38 -1.05 -2.84 2.95
N GLU A 39 0.09 -3.42 2.60
CA GLU A 39 1.38 -2.71 2.53
C GLU A 39 1.42 -1.65 1.42
N GLN A 40 0.92 -1.99 0.23
CA GLN A 40 0.82 -1.04 -0.88
C GLN A 40 -0.12 0.13 -0.52
N PHE A 41 -1.24 -0.14 0.13
CA PHE A 41 -2.15 0.91 0.61
C PHE A 41 -1.52 1.78 1.71
N ALA A 42 -0.71 1.21 2.61
CA ALA A 42 0.03 1.98 3.62
C ALA A 42 1.06 2.92 2.97
N THR A 43 1.73 2.46 1.92
CA THR A 43 2.70 3.27 1.15
C THR A 43 2.01 4.43 0.44
N LEU A 44 0.89 4.17 -0.24
CA LEU A 44 0.09 5.22 -0.88
C LEU A 44 -0.40 6.27 0.12
N THR A 45 -0.86 5.84 1.30
CA THR A 45 -1.30 6.72 2.39
C THR A 45 -0.19 7.67 2.84
N LEU A 46 1.01 7.14 3.08
CA LEU A 46 2.18 7.93 3.45
C LEU A 46 2.58 8.91 2.36
N ASN A 47 2.62 8.48 1.10
CA ASN A 47 2.96 9.35 -0.02
C ASN A 47 1.97 10.51 -0.14
N THR A 48 0.66 10.23 -0.04
CA THR A 48 -0.37 11.28 -0.05
C THR A 48 -0.21 12.26 1.12
N ALA A 49 0.09 11.76 2.32
CA ALA A 49 0.33 12.64 3.47
C ALA A 49 1.56 13.55 3.26
N VAL A 50 2.63 13.03 2.66
CA VAL A 50 3.82 13.82 2.30
C VAL A 50 3.50 14.86 1.24
N GLU A 51 2.76 14.50 0.18
CA GLU A 51 2.34 15.42 -0.88
C GLU A 51 1.49 16.57 -0.34
N LEU A 52 0.50 16.27 0.50
CA LEU A 52 -0.34 17.29 1.16
C LEU A 52 0.49 18.24 2.03
N THR A 53 1.43 17.68 2.79
CA THR A 53 2.33 18.46 3.64
C THR A 53 3.24 19.37 2.81
N ALA A 54 3.81 18.87 1.72
CA ALA A 54 4.66 19.64 0.82
C ALA A 54 3.88 20.77 0.14
N ALA A 55 2.67 20.49 -0.35
CA ALA A 55 1.78 21.48 -0.94
C ALA A 55 1.42 22.59 0.07
N ALA A 56 1.13 22.23 1.32
CA ALA A 56 0.82 23.19 2.37
C ALA A 56 2.04 24.06 2.75
N LEU A 57 3.24 23.45 2.90
CA LEU A 57 4.47 24.19 3.14
C LEU A 57 4.79 25.18 2.02
N GLY A 58 4.53 24.80 0.76
CA GLY A 58 4.75 25.67 -0.40
C GLY A 58 3.87 26.94 -0.42
N GLN A 59 2.83 27.00 0.41
CA GLN A 59 1.97 28.19 0.55
C GLN A 59 2.39 29.10 1.71
N ILE A 60 3.40 28.72 2.48
CA ILE A 60 3.85 29.51 3.62
C ILE A 60 4.82 30.59 3.15
N GLU A 61 4.45 31.84 3.37
CA GLU A 61 5.34 32.97 3.21
C GLU A 61 6.26 33.09 4.43
N VAL A 62 7.57 33.03 4.19
CA VAL A 62 8.61 33.20 5.21
C VAL A 62 9.54 34.34 4.82
N ASP A 63 9.96 35.13 5.80
CA ASP A 63 10.85 36.28 5.60
C ASP A 63 12.03 36.26 6.58
N GLY A 64 13.06 37.04 6.28
CA GLY A 64 14.26 37.18 7.09
C GLY A 64 15.44 36.32 6.60
N PRO A 65 16.51 36.17 7.40
CA PRO A 65 17.69 35.43 7.01
C PRO A 65 17.40 33.92 6.85
N PRO A 66 18.20 33.20 6.05
CA PRO A 66 17.95 31.78 5.73
C PRO A 66 17.74 30.87 6.96
N ASP A 67 18.49 31.09 8.04
CA ASP A 67 18.34 30.30 9.26
C ASP A 67 16.97 30.50 9.93
N ALA A 68 16.43 31.72 9.89
CA ALA A 68 15.11 32.03 10.43
C ALA A 68 14.00 31.42 9.57
N GLN A 69 14.14 31.48 8.24
CA GLN A 69 13.21 30.82 7.32
C GLN A 69 13.19 29.31 7.52
N ALA A 70 14.35 28.68 7.68
CA ALA A 70 14.46 27.24 7.93
C ALA A 70 13.79 26.82 9.25
N LEU A 71 13.95 27.62 10.31
CA LEU A 71 13.26 27.39 11.58
C LEU A 71 11.75 27.50 11.43
N ALA A 72 11.26 28.53 10.74
CA ALA A 72 9.83 28.75 10.51
C ALA A 72 9.20 27.58 9.73
N LEU A 73 9.83 27.15 8.64
CA LEU A 73 9.36 26.01 7.83
C LEU A 73 9.39 24.70 8.64
N ARG A 74 10.43 24.48 9.44
CA ARG A 74 10.52 23.30 10.33
C ARG A 74 9.40 23.30 11.36
N ASP A 75 9.10 24.44 11.97
CA ASP A 75 8.06 24.54 12.99
C ASP A 75 6.67 24.35 12.37
N ALA A 76 6.42 24.86 11.16
CA ALA A 76 5.22 24.55 10.39
C ALA A 76 5.12 23.05 10.05
N MET A 77 6.21 22.42 9.62
CA MET A 77 6.27 20.99 9.31
C MET A 77 5.88 20.10 10.50
N ARG A 78 6.24 20.51 11.73
CA ARG A 78 5.88 19.78 12.97
C ARG A 78 4.38 19.74 13.24
N VAL A 79 3.62 20.65 12.65
CA VAL A 79 2.15 20.68 12.73
C VAL A 79 1.53 20.02 11.51
N LEU A 80 1.96 20.42 10.31
CA LEU A 80 1.35 19.99 9.05
C LEU A 80 1.48 18.49 8.81
N PHE A 81 2.65 17.89 9.08
CA PHE A 81 2.87 16.47 8.79
C PHE A 81 2.01 15.54 9.66
N PRO A 82 1.98 15.66 11.00
CA PRO A 82 1.11 14.81 11.82
C PRO A 82 -0.38 14.96 11.49
N GLU A 83 -0.84 16.17 11.16
CA GLU A 83 -2.24 16.43 10.78
C GLU A 83 -2.59 15.78 9.43
N ALA A 84 -1.72 15.90 8.42
CA ALA A 84 -1.90 15.21 7.15
C ALA A 84 -1.93 13.69 7.32
N VAL A 85 -1.04 13.13 8.14
CA VAL A 85 -1.05 11.69 8.46
C VAL A 85 -2.34 11.28 9.16
N ALA A 86 -2.81 12.05 10.14
CA ALA A 86 -4.06 11.78 10.85
C ALA A 86 -5.27 11.81 9.90
N LEU A 87 -5.35 12.80 9.02
CA LEU A 87 -6.43 12.95 8.03
C LEU A 87 -6.48 11.75 7.07
N VAL A 88 -5.35 11.39 6.44
CA VAL A 88 -5.32 10.28 5.48
C VAL A 88 -5.55 8.93 6.19
N SER A 89 -5.05 8.78 7.42
CA SER A 89 -5.30 7.59 8.24
C SER A 89 -6.78 7.43 8.60
N ALA A 90 -7.47 8.54 8.91
CA ALA A 90 -8.90 8.54 9.21
C ALA A 90 -9.74 8.20 7.96
N ALA A 91 -9.41 8.80 6.80
CA ALA A 91 -10.05 8.48 5.52
C ALA A 91 -9.93 6.98 5.18
N ARG A 92 -8.75 6.38 5.41
CA ARG A 92 -8.53 4.93 5.24
C ARG A 92 -9.41 4.08 6.17
N GLN A 93 -9.49 4.43 7.45
CA GLN A 93 -10.33 3.69 8.40
C GLN A 93 -11.83 3.78 8.06
N GLY A 94 -12.27 4.90 7.48
CA GLY A 94 -13.62 5.07 6.96
C GLY A 94 -13.91 4.21 5.73
N PHE A 95 -12.92 4.00 4.87
CA PHE A 95 -13.03 3.13 3.68
C PHE A 95 -13.03 1.64 4.04
N MET A 96 -12.20 1.20 4.99
CA MET A 96 -12.09 -0.22 5.40
C MET A 96 -13.30 -0.72 6.24
N ARG A 97 -14.20 0.17 6.67
CA ARG A 97 -15.43 -0.17 7.41
C ARG A 97 -16.67 -0.31 6.52
N GLN A 98 -16.59 0.09 5.25
CA GLN A 98 -17.63 -0.12 4.24
C GLN A 98 -17.29 -1.37 3.42
#